data_AF-A0A935C0T6-F1
#
_entry.id   AF-A0A935C0T6-F1
#
_cell.length_a   1.000
_cell.length_b   1.000
_cell.length_c   1.000
_cell.angle_alpha   90.00
_cell.angle_beta   90.00
_cell.angle_gamma   90.00
#
_symmetry.space_group_name_H-M   'P 1'
#
loop_
_entity.id
_entity.type
_entity.pdbx_description
1 polymer ?
#
loop_
_entity_poly.entity_id
_entity_poly.type
_entity_poly.pdbx_seq_one_letter_code
_entity_poly.pdbx_strand_id
1 'polypeptide(L)'
;MKNLQEATERICELKGSLVALDALVTALLQAMPVSARAGLQRTFEGHAEVARTVLLNTSTSEHTIAAFERDVKRTSELIGEV
;
A
#
# COMPACT_ATOMS: atom_id res chain seq x y z
N MET A 1 -19.38 13.36 21.93
CA MET A 1 -18.01 13.82 21.60
C MET A 1 -16.93 12.74 21.75
N LYS A 2 -17.20 11.54 22.28
CA LYS A 2 -16.20 10.46 22.37
C LYS A 2 -15.78 9.86 21.00
N ASN A 3 -16.66 9.93 20.00
CA ASN A 3 -16.47 9.28 18.70
C ASN A 3 -15.40 9.94 17.81
N LEU A 4 -15.31 11.28 17.76
CA LEU A 4 -14.39 11.97 16.86
C LEU A 4 -12.93 11.90 17.36
N GLN A 5 -12.73 12.04 18.66
CA GLN A 5 -11.40 11.91 19.26
C GLN A 5 -10.88 10.48 19.11
N GLU A 6 -11.70 9.47 19.45
CA GLU A 6 -11.33 8.07 19.28
C GLU A 6 -11.03 7.73 17.81
N ALA A 7 -11.85 8.23 16.87
CA ALA A 7 -11.57 8.06 15.44
C ALA A 7 -10.23 8.69 15.05
N THR A 8 -9.89 9.85 15.61
CA THR A 8 -8.61 10.53 15.35
C THR A 8 -7.43 9.73 15.90
N GLU A 9 -7.53 9.19 17.11
CA GLU A 9 -6.52 8.33 17.72
C GLU A 9 -6.29 7.07 16.88
N ARG A 10 -7.36 6.40 16.44
CA ARG A 10 -7.27 5.24 15.53
C ARG A 10 -6.64 5.59 14.19
N ILE A 11 -6.97 6.75 13.62
CA ILE A 11 -6.33 7.23 12.38
C ILE A 11 -4.82 7.45 12.62
N CYS A 12 -4.42 8.03 13.76
CA CYS A 12 -3.01 8.20 14.10
C CYS A 12 -2.27 6.86 14.25
N GLU A 13 -2.87 5.87 14.91
CA GLU A 13 -2.33 4.51 15.02
C GLU A 13 -2.14 3.85 13.63
N LEU A 14 -3.15 3.96 12.76
CA LEU A 14 -3.08 3.43 11.39
C LEU A 14 -1.99 4.12 10.57
N LYS A 15 -1.87 5.45 10.67
CA LYS A 15 -0.81 6.21 10.00
C LYS A 15 0.58 5.76 10.45
N GLY A 16 0.78 5.59 11.76
CA GLY A 16 2.06 5.10 12.30
C GLY A 16 2.40 3.71 11.76
N SER A 17 1.42 2.82 11.71
CA SER A 17 1.58 1.47 11.17
C SER A 17 1.94 1.46 9.68
N LEU A 18 1.28 2.32 8.87
CA LEU A 18 1.58 2.47 7.45
C LEU A 18 3.01 2.99 7.22
N VAL A 19 3.47 3.97 8.00
CA VAL A 19 4.84 4.49 7.92
C VAL A 19 5.86 3.41 8.27
N ALA A 20 5.60 2.59 9.29
CA ALA A 20 6.48 1.48 9.66
C ALA A 20 6.57 0.42 8.55
N LEU A 21 5.44 0.09 7.91
CA LEU A 21 5.43 -0.83 6.76
C LEU A 21 6.17 -0.27 5.55
N ASP A 22 6.00 1.01 5.24
CA ASP A 22 6.72 1.68 4.15
C ASP A 22 8.23 1.65 4.35
N ALA A 23 8.69 1.93 5.57
CA ALA A 23 10.11 1.82 5.93
C ALA A 23 10.65 0.40 5.78
N LEU A 24 9.88 -0.61 6.21
CA LEU A 24 10.25 -2.01 6.06
C LEU A 24 10.33 -2.43 4.58
N VAL A 25 9.31 -2.09 3.77
CA VAL A 25 9.28 -2.41 2.34
C VAL A 25 10.48 -1.78 1.63
N THR A 26 10.79 -0.53 1.93
CA THR A 26 11.97 0.16 1.38
C THR A 26 13.26 -0.57 1.74
N ALA A 27 13.45 -0.96 3.00
CA ALA A 27 14.63 -1.70 3.44
C ALA A 27 14.74 -3.08 2.74
N LEU A 28 13.62 -3.79 2.57
CA LEU A 28 13.58 -5.07 1.86
C LEU A 28 13.93 -4.91 0.37
N LEU A 29 13.41 -3.87 -0.29
CA LEU A 29 13.72 -3.58 -1.70
C LEU A 29 15.17 -3.20 -1.93
N GLN A 30 15.78 -2.48 -0.98
CA GLN A 30 17.20 -2.13 -1.02
C GLN A 30 18.10 -3.35 -0.80
N ALA A 31 17.68 -4.30 0.05
CA ALA A 31 18.42 -5.53 0.30
C ALA A 31 18.24 -6.59 -0.82
N MET A 32 17.24 -6.43 -1.70
CA MET A 32 16.91 -7.41 -2.73
C MET A 32 17.83 -7.30 -3.96
N PRO A 33 18.29 -8.42 -4.55
CA PRO A 33 18.99 -8.41 -5.82
C PRO A 33 18.13 -7.82 -6.94
N VAL A 34 18.74 -7.00 -7.81
CA VAL A 34 18.05 -6.37 -8.95
C VAL A 34 17.38 -7.42 -9.86
N SER A 35 18.00 -8.59 -10.03
CA SER A 35 17.45 -9.69 -10.85
C SER A 35 16.10 -10.23 -10.32
N ALA A 36 15.79 -10.07 -9.04
CA ALA A 36 14.54 -10.50 -8.44
C ALA A 36 13.42 -9.45 -8.56
N ARG A 37 13.74 -8.19 -8.88
CA ARG A 37 12.76 -7.09 -8.90
C ARG A 37 11.67 -7.26 -9.96
N ALA A 38 12.01 -7.77 -11.14
CA ALA A 38 11.03 -8.06 -12.18
C ALA A 38 10.00 -9.13 -11.75
N GLY A 39 10.44 -10.13 -10.98
CA GLY A 39 9.55 -11.13 -10.40
C GLY A 39 8.63 -10.51 -9.35
N LEU A 40 9.20 -9.71 -8.45
CA LEU A 40 8.45 -8.99 -7.42
C LEU A 40 7.40 -8.07 -8.03
N GLN A 41 7.75 -7.29 -9.07
CA GLN A 41 6.83 -6.38 -9.75
C GLN A 41 5.61 -7.13 -10.28
N ARG A 42 5.83 -8.24 -11.00
CA ARG A 42 4.72 -9.04 -11.55
C ARG A 42 3.83 -9.62 -10.45
N THR A 43 4.42 -10.12 -9.37
CA THR A 43 3.65 -10.64 -8.23
C THR A 43 2.86 -9.53 -7.53
N PHE A 44 3.47 -8.36 -7.35
CA PHE A 44 2.81 -7.20 -6.77
C PHE A 44 1.63 -6.72 -7.61
N GLU A 45 1.81 -6.58 -8.92
CA GLU A 45 0.74 -6.21 -9.87
C GLU A 45 -0.42 -7.21 -9.81
N GLY A 46 -0.14 -8.52 -9.75
CA GLY A 46 -1.16 -9.55 -9.61
C GLY A 46 -1.94 -9.43 -8.29
N HIS A 47 -1.27 -9.21 -7.17
CA HIS A 47 -1.94 -8.99 -5.88
C HIS A 47 -2.74 -7.67 -5.86
N ALA A 48 -2.21 -6.62 -6.46
CA ALA A 48 -2.90 -5.34 -6.58
C ALA A 48 -4.19 -5.49 -7.40
N GLU A 49 -4.18 -6.27 -8.48
CA GLU A 49 -5.39 -6.51 -9.28
C GLU A 49 -6.47 -7.28 -8.49
N VAL A 50 -6.08 -8.28 -7.72
CA VAL A 50 -7.01 -8.99 -6.83
C VAL A 50 -7.62 -8.04 -5.81
N ALA A 51 -6.79 -7.22 -5.16
CA ALA A 51 -7.26 -6.22 -4.19
C ALA A 51 -8.19 -5.17 -4.84
N ARG A 52 -7.83 -4.66 -6.02
CA ARG A 52 -8.64 -3.74 -6.82
C ARG A 52 -10.02 -4.33 -7.10
N THR A 53 -10.08 -5.58 -7.54
CA THR A 53 -11.33 -6.28 -7.80
C THR A 53 -12.21 -6.33 -6.55
N VAL A 54 -11.64 -6.65 -5.39
CA VAL A 54 -12.37 -6.66 -4.11
C VAL A 54 -12.89 -5.26 -3.75
N LEU A 55 -12.04 -4.24 -3.85
CA LEU A 55 -12.41 -2.86 -3.51
C LEU A 55 -13.56 -2.34 -4.38
N LEU A 56 -13.58 -2.68 -5.67
CA LEU A 56 -14.63 -2.28 -6.61
C LEU A 56 -15.95 -3.04 -6.40
N ASN A 57 -15.91 -4.23 -5.79
CA ASN A 57 -17.09 -5.09 -5.60
C ASN A 57 -17.59 -5.13 -4.15
N THR A 58 -17.09 -4.24 -3.29
CA THR A 58 -17.53 -4.09 -1.91
C THR A 58 -18.02 -2.67 -1.66
N SER A 59 -18.79 -2.45 -0.59
CA SER A 59 -19.22 -1.11 -0.19
C SER A 59 -18.05 -0.32 0.41
N THR A 60 -17.14 0.11 -0.44
CA THR A 60 -15.91 0.82 -0.08
C THR A 60 -16.00 2.28 -0.53
N SER A 61 -15.48 3.19 0.29
CA SER A 61 -15.41 4.61 -0.05
C SER A 61 -14.50 4.86 -1.26
N GLU A 62 -14.90 5.74 -2.18
CA GLU A 62 -14.07 6.20 -3.29
C GLU A 62 -12.72 6.76 -2.82
N HIS A 63 -12.65 7.37 -1.63
CA HIS A 63 -11.39 7.86 -1.07
C HIS A 63 -10.41 6.72 -0.76
N THR A 64 -10.92 5.55 -0.35
CA THR A 64 -10.11 4.35 -0.12
C THR A 64 -9.60 3.78 -1.43
N ILE A 65 -10.46 3.69 -2.45
CA ILE A 65 -10.08 3.22 -3.79
C ILE A 65 -9.01 4.15 -4.40
N ALA A 66 -9.23 5.46 -4.34
CA ALA A 66 -8.28 6.43 -4.87
C ALA A 66 -6.94 6.42 -4.11
N ALA A 67 -6.95 6.22 -2.80
CA ALA A 67 -5.72 6.05 -2.02
C ALA A 67 -4.97 4.78 -2.41
N PHE A 68 -5.68 3.67 -2.55
CA PHE A 68 -5.13 2.40 -3.01
C PHE A 68 -4.45 2.54 -4.38
N GLU A 69 -5.12 3.12 -5.38
CA GLU A 69 -4.52 3.27 -6.72
C GLU A 69 -3.26 4.15 -6.72
N ARG A 70 -3.27 5.24 -5.96
CA ARG A 70 -2.09 6.10 -5.81
C ARG A 70 -0.92 5.34 -5.19
N ASP A 71 -1.18 4.56 -4.15
CA ASP A 71 -0.15 3.82 -3.44
C ASP A 71 0.37 2.63 -4.25
N VAL A 72 -0.50 1.94 -5.00
CA VAL A 72 -0.08 0.89 -5.97
C VAL A 72 0.87 1.48 -7.01
N LYS A 73 0.51 2.63 -7.60
CA LYS A 73 1.38 3.31 -8.57
C LYS A 73 2.74 3.65 -7.96
N ARG A 74 2.75 4.28 -6.78
CA ARG A 74 3.99 4.65 -6.07
C ARG A 74 4.86 3.42 -5.77
N THR A 75 4.26 2.32 -5.31
CA THR A 75 5.02 1.10 -5.02
C THR A 75 5.57 0.44 -6.28
N SER A 76 4.82 0.45 -7.39
CA SER A 76 5.35 -0.03 -8.68
C SER A 76 6.54 0.81 -9.16
N GLU A 77 6.48 2.13 -9.00
CA GLU A 77 7.62 3.03 -9.28
C GLU A 77 8.82 2.69 -8.40
N LEU A 78 8.62 2.48 -7.09
CA LEU A 78 9.70 2.11 -6.15
C LEU A 78 10.36 0.76 -6.49
N ILE A 79 9.60 -0.21 -6.99
CA ILE A 79 10.14 -1.50 -7.43
C ILE A 79 10.96 -1.33 -8.72
N GLY A 80 10.48 -0.50 -9.65
CA GLY A 80 11.07 -0.28 -10.97
C GLY A 80 12.26 0.68 -11.00
N GLU A 81 12.35 1.63 -10.08
CA GLU A 81 13.50 2.55 -9.94
C GLU A 81 14.66 1.83 -9.23
N VAL A 82 15.57 1.22 -10.01
CA VAL A 82 17.06 1.21 -9.93
C VAL A 82 17.62 0.53 -11.17
#